data_AF-A0AAV4JKV7-F1
#
_entry.id   AF-A0AAV4JKV7-F1
#
_cell.length_a   1.000
_cell.length_b   1.000
_cell.length_c   1.000
_cell.angle_alpha   90.00
_cell.angle_beta   90.00
_cell.angle_gamma   90.00
#
_symmetry.space_group_name_H-M   'P 1'
#
loop_
_entity.id
_entity.type
_entity.pdbx_description
1 polymer ?
#
loop_
_entity_poly.entity_id
_entity_poly.type
_entity_poly.pdbx_seq_one_letter_code
_entity_poly.pdbx_strand_id
1 'polypeptide(L)'
;MKKKLKLNVFVPCRLGLMLLSVCICLHLFLDVDAQIFVPCDEQKGWIQSYTSGSCIKLIYRRAQWKNARAACRQLGGDLVKIVDGMMSQDVTSVIVHNRQRAYIGLRRPKDDVSFYWLDEKEPVRI
;
A
#
# COMPACT_ATOMS: atom_id res chain seq x y z
N MET A 1 14.28 -10.16 11.36
CA MET A 1 13.35 -10.26 12.49
C MET A 1 13.54 -9.07 13.43
N LYS A 2 12.75 -7.98 13.32
CA LYS A 2 12.69 -6.98 14.39
C LYS A 2 11.26 -6.46 14.54
N LYS A 3 10.54 -7.09 15.47
CA LYS A 3 9.40 -6.49 16.17
C LYS A 3 9.94 -5.35 17.05
N LYS A 4 9.24 -4.23 17.11
CA LYS A 4 8.66 -3.69 18.36
C LYS A 4 8.00 -2.34 18.08
N LEU A 5 6.67 -2.37 18.04
CA LEU A 5 5.82 -1.25 18.41
C LEU A 5 6.06 -0.98 19.90
N LYS A 6 6.35 0.27 20.27
CA LYS A 6 6.16 0.79 21.62
C LYS A 6 5.58 2.20 21.47
N LEU A 7 4.26 2.26 21.37
CA LEU A 7 3.50 3.43 21.76
C LEU A 7 3.40 3.41 23.29
N ASN A 8 3.74 4.51 23.95
CA ASN A 8 3.04 4.93 25.15
C ASN A 8 3.24 6.44 25.33
N VAL A 9 2.13 7.12 25.17
CA VAL A 9 1.89 8.54 25.38
C VAL A 9 2.06 8.85 26.87
N PHE A 10 2.77 9.93 27.19
CA PHE A 10 2.66 10.59 28.49
C PHE A 10 2.74 12.09 28.28
N VAL A 11 1.57 12.74 28.25
CA VAL A 11 1.44 14.20 28.39
C VAL A 11 0.93 14.44 29.80
N PRO A 12 1.66 15.20 30.63
CA PRO A 12 0.96 15.96 31.64
C PRO A 12 1.44 17.40 31.79
N CYS A 13 0.44 18.22 32.11
CA CYS A 13 0.45 19.51 32.81
C CYS A 13 1.14 20.69 32.12
N ARG A 14 0.36 21.66 31.65
CA ARG A 14 -0.45 22.67 32.37
C ARG A 14 0.41 23.78 33.01
N LEU A 15 -0.03 24.99 32.65
CA LEU A 15 0.02 26.24 33.40
C LEU A 15 1.40 26.85 33.62
N GLY A 16 1.62 28.01 32.99
CA GLY A 16 2.70 28.89 33.39
C GLY A 16 3.01 29.94 32.34
N LEU A 17 2.25 31.03 32.39
CA LEU A 17 2.63 32.35 31.88
C LEU A 17 4.15 32.62 31.96
N MET A 18 4.70 33.35 30.98
CA MET A 18 5.46 34.61 31.17
C MET A 18 6.46 34.86 30.02
N LEU A 19 6.06 35.80 29.15
CA LEU A 19 6.83 36.97 28.70
C LEU A 19 8.20 36.81 28.01
N LEU A 20 8.18 37.16 26.72
CA LEU A 20 9.12 38.04 26.00
C LEU A 20 10.62 37.93 26.35
N SER A 21 11.37 37.15 25.57
CA SER A 21 12.71 37.55 25.10
C SER A 21 13.22 36.60 24.02
N VAL A 22 13.10 37.06 22.77
CA VAL A 22 14.01 36.86 21.63
C VAL A 22 14.86 35.58 21.62
N CYS A 23 14.41 34.56 20.88
CA CYS A 23 15.29 33.71 20.08
C CYS A 23 14.50 33.07 18.93
N ILE A 24 14.70 33.65 17.75
CA ILE A 24 14.94 32.97 16.47
C ILE A 24 14.87 31.43 16.57
N CYS A 25 13.65 30.90 16.53
CA CYS A 25 13.33 29.48 16.32
C CYS A 25 11.92 29.46 15.69
N LEU A 26 11.63 29.89 14.48
CA LEU A 26 12.38 29.84 13.21
C LEU A 26 13.14 28.54 12.89
N HIS A 27 12.95 27.50 13.71
CA HIS A 27 12.43 26.26 13.16
C HIS A 27 10.92 26.33 13.44
N LEU A 28 10.11 26.95 12.59
CA LEU A 28 9.47 26.16 11.52
C LEU A 28 9.26 24.72 12.01
N PHE A 29 8.41 24.57 13.03
CA PHE A 29 7.48 23.44 13.07
C PHE A 29 6.61 23.56 11.82
N LEU A 30 7.20 23.27 10.66
CA LEU A 30 6.53 22.52 9.63
C LEU A 30 6.51 21.07 10.12
N ASP A 31 5.80 20.80 11.21
CA ASP A 31 4.98 19.59 11.23
C ASP A 31 3.72 19.96 10.44
N VAL A 32 3.91 20.32 9.16
CA VAL A 32 2.96 19.87 8.15
C VAL A 32 2.96 18.37 8.40
N ASP A 33 1.84 17.83 8.88
CA ASP A 33 1.58 16.40 8.91
C ASP A 33 1.97 15.82 7.55
N ALA A 34 3.25 15.45 7.42
CA ALA A 34 3.74 14.72 6.30
C ALA A 34 3.14 13.36 6.53
N GLN A 35 1.93 13.17 5.99
CA GLN A 35 1.46 11.89 5.52
C GLN A 35 2.70 11.23 4.92
N ILE A 36 3.27 10.27 5.64
CA ILE A 36 4.50 9.59 5.27
C ILE A 36 4.15 8.83 3.99
N PHE A 37 4.24 9.51 2.86
CA PHE A 37 4.20 8.91 1.55
C PHE A 37 5.54 8.21 1.42
N VAL A 38 5.60 6.96 1.83
CA VAL A 38 6.76 6.12 1.56
C VAL A 38 6.80 5.96 0.05
N PRO A 39 7.77 6.55 -0.66
CA PRO A 39 7.85 6.40 -2.09
C PRO A 39 8.15 4.93 -2.39
N CYS A 40 7.49 4.40 -3.42
CA CYS A 40 7.81 3.07 -3.91
C CYS A 40 9.25 3.01 -4.42
N ASP A 41 9.87 1.84 -4.29
CA ASP A 41 11.21 1.60 -4.83
C ASP A 41 11.15 1.40 -6.35
N GLU A 42 11.16 2.51 -7.08
CA GLU A 42 11.13 2.55 -8.55
C GLU A 42 12.35 1.86 -9.18
N GLN A 43 13.51 1.88 -8.51
CA GLN A 43 14.72 1.20 -8.99
C GLN A 43 14.53 -0.32 -9.01
N LYS A 44 13.72 -0.85 -8.09
CA LYS A 44 13.29 -2.25 -8.09
C LYS A 44 12.02 -2.48 -8.92
N GLY A 45 11.55 -1.52 -9.70
CA GLY A 45 10.37 -1.64 -10.58
C GLY A 45 9.04 -1.65 -9.84
N TRP A 46 8.96 -1.05 -8.64
CA TRP A 46 7.70 -0.75 -7.99
C TRP A 46 7.16 0.58 -8.52
N ILE A 47 5.85 0.64 -8.74
CA ILE A 47 5.12 1.78 -9.27
C ILE A 47 4.18 2.24 -8.17
N GLN A 48 4.11 3.55 -7.93
CA GLN A 48 3.17 4.10 -6.97
C GLN A 48 1.75 4.08 -7.52
N SER A 49 0.81 3.57 -6.74
CA SER A 49 -0.61 3.89 -6.88
C SER A 49 -0.92 5.06 -5.93
N TYR A 50 -1.06 6.26 -6.52
CA TYR A 50 -1.21 7.52 -5.77
C TYR A 50 -2.48 7.58 -4.93
N THR A 51 -3.49 6.80 -5.30
CA THR A 51 -4.84 6.87 -4.76
C THR A 51 -5.03 5.87 -3.63
N SER A 52 -4.45 4.67 -3.77
CA SER A 52 -4.44 3.65 -2.72
C SER A 52 -3.30 3.81 -1.71
N GLY A 53 -2.31 4.67 -2.01
CA GLY A 53 -1.08 4.79 -1.21
C GLY A 53 -0.23 3.51 -1.21
N SER A 54 -0.44 2.62 -2.20
CA SER A 54 0.22 1.31 -2.28
C SER A 54 1.21 1.24 -3.44
N CYS A 55 2.11 0.26 -3.39
CA CYS A 55 3.07 -0.02 -4.46
C CYS A 55 2.64 -1.24 -5.27
N ILE A 56 2.62 -1.10 -6.59
CA ILE A 56 2.31 -2.19 -7.52
C ILE A 56 3.55 -2.54 -8.34
N LYS A 57 3.72 -3.82 -8.67
CA LYS A 57 4.83 -4.28 -9.50
C LYS A 57 4.36 -5.38 -10.44
N LEU A 58 4.64 -5.22 -11.73
CA LEU A 58 4.38 -6.24 -12.74
C LEU A 58 5.52 -7.27 -12.74
N ILE A 59 5.16 -8.55 -12.60
CA ILE A 59 6.11 -9.67 -12.63
C ILE A 59 5.97 -10.39 -13.97
N TYR A 60 7.03 -10.35 -14.79
CA TYR A 60 7.08 -10.97 -16.12
C TYR A 60 7.36 -12.48 -16.07
N ARG A 61 6.54 -13.24 -15.35
CA ARG A 61 6.69 -14.69 -15.22
C ARG A 61 5.38 -15.39 -15.53
N ARG A 62 5.38 -16.26 -16.55
CA ARG A 62 4.27 -17.18 -16.80
C ARG A 62 4.20 -18.19 -15.65
N ALA A 63 3.09 -18.22 -14.95
CA ALA A 63 2.85 -19.08 -13.81
C ALA A 63 1.35 -19.40 -13.72
N GLN A 64 0.94 -20.34 -12.88
CA GLN A 64 -0.46 -20.45 -12.47
C GLN A 64 -0.75 -19.46 -11.34
N TRP A 65 -2.02 -19.11 -11.11
CA TRP A 65 -2.43 -18.13 -10.10
C TRP A 65 -1.77 -18.34 -8.72
N LYS A 66 -1.74 -19.60 -8.23
CA LYS A 66 -1.11 -19.95 -6.95
C LYS A 66 0.39 -19.62 -6.92
N ASN A 67 1.10 -19.92 -8.01
CA ASN A 67 2.54 -19.69 -8.13
C ASN A 67 2.86 -18.20 -8.33
N ALA A 68 2.01 -17.47 -9.07
CA ALA A 68 2.12 -16.02 -9.20
C ALA A 68 1.97 -15.35 -7.84
N ARG A 69 0.99 -15.77 -7.04
CA ARG A 69 0.79 -15.29 -5.68
C ARG A 69 1.96 -15.58 -4.74
N ALA A 70 2.49 -16.80 -4.79
CA ALA A 70 3.67 -17.16 -4.02
C ALA A 70 4.87 -16.28 -4.36
N ALA A 71 5.08 -15.95 -5.64
CA ALA A 71 6.12 -15.04 -6.07
C ALA A 71 5.93 -13.61 -5.54
N CYS A 72 4.70 -13.08 -5.57
CA CYS A 72 4.39 -11.77 -4.95
C CYS A 72 4.69 -11.76 -3.44
N ARG A 73 4.33 -12.84 -2.73
CA ARG A 73 4.61 -13.01 -1.30
C ARG A 73 6.09 -13.09 -0.96
N GLN A 74 6.89 -13.74 -1.80
CA GLN A 74 8.35 -13.78 -1.65
C GLN A 74 9.00 -12.40 -1.76
N LEU A 75 8.38 -11.47 -2.50
CA LEU A 75 8.84 -10.08 -2.64
C LEU A 75 8.30 -9.15 -1.52
N GLY A 76 7.57 -9.68 -0.54
CA GLY A 76 6.99 -8.90 0.56
C GLY A 76 5.63 -8.25 0.24
N GLY A 77 4.98 -8.64 -0.86
CA GLY A 77 3.63 -8.18 -1.23
C GLY A 77 2.62 -9.33 -1.34
N ASP A 78 1.54 -9.12 -2.09
CA ASP A 78 0.59 -10.17 -2.53
C ASP A 78 0.06 -9.79 -3.94
N LEU A 79 -0.78 -10.62 -4.55
CA LEU A 79 -1.47 -10.22 -5.78
C LEU A 79 -2.37 -9.01 -5.51
N VAL A 80 -2.50 -8.12 -6.50
CA VAL A 80 -3.22 -6.86 -6.31
C VAL A 80 -4.71 -7.10 -6.03
N LYS A 81 -5.22 -6.51 -4.95
CA LYS A 81 -6.66 -6.39 -4.68
C LYS A 81 -7.09 -5.01 -5.14
N ILE A 82 -8.07 -4.93 -6.04
CA ILE A 82 -8.61 -3.65 -6.48
C ILE A 82 -9.60 -3.15 -5.42
N VAL A 83 -9.30 -2.01 -4.80
CA VAL A 83 -10.14 -1.42 -3.74
C VAL A 83 -11.02 -0.26 -4.22
N ASP A 84 -10.63 0.39 -5.32
CA ASP A 84 -11.37 1.49 -5.92
C ASP A 84 -11.14 1.58 -7.45
N GLY A 85 -11.86 2.50 -8.10
CA GLY A 85 -11.76 2.71 -9.55
C GLY A 85 -10.43 3.29 -10.00
N MET A 86 -9.74 4.07 -9.17
CA MET A 86 -8.46 4.67 -9.54
C MET A 86 -7.34 3.62 -9.52
N MET A 87 -7.33 2.75 -8.52
CA MET A 87 -6.43 1.60 -8.49
C MET A 87 -6.67 0.66 -9.69
N SER A 88 -7.93 0.50 -10.11
CA SER A 88 -8.26 -0.23 -11.34
C SER A 88 -7.61 0.40 -12.58
N GLN A 89 -7.64 1.74 -12.68
CA GLN A 89 -7.00 2.48 -13.76
C GLN A 89 -5.47 2.34 -13.72
N ASP A 90 -4.85 2.48 -12.54
CA ASP A 90 -3.40 2.30 -12.35
C ASP A 90 -2.95 0.91 -12.79
N VAL A 91 -3.64 -0.14 -12.33
CA VAL A 91 -3.33 -1.54 -12.69
C VAL A 91 -3.54 -1.77 -14.19
N THR A 92 -4.63 -1.27 -14.75
CA THR A 92 -4.93 -1.37 -16.19
C THR A 92 -3.84 -0.67 -17.02
N SER A 93 -3.42 0.52 -16.61
CA SER A 93 -2.33 1.27 -17.24
C SER A 93 -1.05 0.44 -17.28
N VAL A 94 -0.62 -0.13 -16.15
CA VAL A 94 0.57 -0.98 -16.09
C VAL A 94 0.46 -2.20 -17.02
N ILE A 95 -0.68 -2.86 -17.08
CA ILE A 95 -0.89 -4.05 -17.91
C ILE A 95 -0.86 -3.70 -19.41
N VAL A 96 -1.59 -2.65 -19.80
CA VAL A 96 -1.75 -2.22 -21.20
C VAL A 96 -0.43 -1.68 -21.76
N HIS A 97 0.26 -0.80 -21.03
CA HIS A 97 1.54 -0.24 -21.46
C HIS A 97 2.58 -1.32 -21.73
N ASN A 98 2.61 -2.38 -20.91
CA ASN A 98 3.56 -3.47 -21.03
C ASN A 98 3.08 -4.61 -21.96
N ARG A 99 1.87 -4.51 -22.52
CA ARG A 99 1.24 -5.50 -23.40
C ARG A 99 1.26 -6.92 -22.80
N GLN A 100 1.07 -7.03 -21.49
CA GLN A 100 1.10 -8.31 -20.77
C GLN A 100 -0.31 -8.76 -20.37
N ARG A 101 -0.42 -10.02 -19.95
CA ARG A 101 -1.54 -10.51 -19.15
C ARG A 101 -1.00 -10.84 -17.76
N ALA A 102 -1.68 -10.36 -16.72
CA ALA A 102 -1.26 -10.54 -15.34
C ALA A 102 -2.41 -11.13 -14.51
N TYR A 103 -2.06 -11.94 -13.50
CA TYR A 103 -3.02 -12.31 -12.47
C TYR A 103 -3.21 -11.16 -11.50
N ILE A 104 -4.45 -11.00 -11.04
CA ILE A 104 -4.81 -10.17 -9.90
C ILE A 104 -5.30 -11.07 -8.75
N GLY A 105 -5.57 -10.48 -7.59
CA GLY A 105 -6.00 -11.20 -6.40
C GLY A 105 -7.40 -11.81 -6.50
N LEU A 106 -8.21 -11.41 -7.48
CA LEU A 106 -9.54 -11.94 -7.70
C LEU A 106 -9.46 -13.40 -8.17
N ARG A 107 -10.19 -14.29 -7.51
CA ARG A 107 -10.31 -15.70 -7.90
C ARG A 107 -11.73 -16.21 -7.73
N ARG A 108 -12.07 -17.23 -8.51
CA ARG A 108 -13.27 -18.05 -8.32
C ARG A 108 -12.85 -19.48 -7.98
N PRO A 109 -13.23 -20.03 -6.81
CA PRO A 109 -13.10 -21.45 -6.52
C PRO A 109 -13.81 -22.32 -7.58
N LYS A 110 -13.49 -23.62 -7.65
CA LYS A 110 -14.12 -24.51 -8.64
C LYS A 110 -15.57 -24.88 -8.27
N ASP A 111 -15.81 -24.92 -6.96
CA ASP A 111 -17.00 -25.35 -6.25
C ASP A 111 -17.90 -24.17 -5.84
N ASP A 112 -17.56 -22.96 -6.27
CA ASP A 112 -18.27 -21.74 -5.91
C ASP A 112 -18.56 -20.88 -7.14
N VAL A 113 -19.73 -20.26 -7.15
CA VAL A 113 -20.16 -19.32 -8.20
C VAL A 113 -19.63 -17.91 -7.93
N SER A 114 -19.31 -17.61 -6.67
CA SER A 114 -18.89 -16.30 -6.22
C SER A 114 -17.39 -16.05 -6.39
N PHE A 115 -17.03 -14.78 -6.56
CA PHE A 115 -15.63 -14.35 -6.63
C PHE A 115 -15.16 -13.90 -5.25
N TYR A 116 -13.87 -14.12 -4.98
CA TYR A 116 -13.23 -13.78 -3.71
C TYR A 116 -11.91 -13.09 -3.99
N TRP A 117 -11.58 -12.09 -3.19
CA TRP A 117 -10.24 -11.52 -3.18
C TRP A 117 -9.32 -12.36 -2.33
N LEU A 118 -8.20 -12.82 -2.89
CA LEU A 118 -7.10 -13.42 -2.14
C LEU A 118 -7.57 -14.58 -1.21
N ASP A 119 -7.42 -14.41 0.11
CA ASP A 119 -7.84 -15.34 1.16
C ASP A 119 -9.12 -14.88 1.89
N GLU A 120 -9.81 -13.86 1.37
CA GLU A 120 -11.06 -13.38 1.97
C GLU A 120 -12.15 -14.45 1.89
N LYS A 121 -12.98 -14.47 2.95
CA LYS A 121 -14.09 -15.41 3.08
C LYS A 121 -15.40 -14.84 2.57
N GLU A 122 -15.49 -13.52 2.47
CA GLU A 122 -16.68 -12.84 1.97
C GLU A 122 -16.59 -12.69 0.45
N PRO A 123 -17.67 -13.01 -0.28
CA PRO A 123 -17.70 -12.88 -1.72
C PRO A 123 -17.76 -11.40 -2.14
N VAL A 124 -17.19 -11.12 -3.31
CA VAL A 124 -17.34 -9.82 -3.97
C VAL A 124 -18.79 -9.63 -4.37
N ARG A 125 -19.38 -8.51 -3.94
CA ARG A 125 -20.68 -8.05 -4.42
C ARG A 125 -20.46 -7.29 -5.72
N ILE A 126 -20.94 -7.85 -6.82
CA ILE A 126 -20.86 -7.29 -8.17
C ILE A 126 -22.18 -6.58 -8.48
#